data_AF-A0A125DK89-F1
#
_entry.id   AF-A0A125DK89-F1
#
_cell.length_a   1.000
_cell.length_b   1.000
_cell.length_c   1.000
_cell.angle_alpha   90.00
_cell.angle_beta   90.00
_cell.angle_gamma   90.00
#
_symmetry.space_group_name_H-M   'P 1'
#
loop_
_entity.id
_entity.type
_entity.pdbx_description
1 polymer ?
#
loop_
_entity_poly.entity_id
_entity_poly.type
_entity_poly.pdbx_seq_one_letter_code
_entity_poly.pdbx_strand_id
1 'polypeptide(L)'
;MPRTRLILTQKGGPFELSMKRRVSFEGEPMEYWAADSLQSYVTGLYRASGLGAGYSSHSGRRTFATRLIANGQSLETVQILLGHSHIDHVAPYLEAPQRDLREAIAEIDLGE
;
A
#
# COMPACT_ATOMS: atom_id res chain seq x y z
N MET A 1 -20.17 -19.45 15.70
CA MET A 1 -18.79 -19.04 15.35
C MET A 1 -18.87 -17.96 14.28
N PRO A 2 -18.10 -16.86 14.36
CA PRO A 2 -18.16 -15.81 13.34
C PRO A 2 -17.74 -16.39 11.98
N ARG A 3 -18.47 -16.07 10.91
CA ARG A 3 -18.29 -16.54 9.52
C ARG A 3 -17.02 -15.99 8.84
N THR A 4 -16.01 -15.61 9.61
CA THR A 4 -14.76 -15.11 9.05
C THR A 4 -13.96 -16.30 8.55
N ARG A 5 -14.19 -16.64 7.28
CA ARG A 5 -13.33 -17.51 6.50
C ARG A 5 -11.97 -16.84 6.46
N LEU A 6 -11.05 -17.33 7.28
CA LEU A 6 -9.63 -17.03 7.19
C LEU A 6 -9.26 -17.19 5.71
N ILE A 7 -8.94 -16.06 5.11
CA ILE A 7 -8.72 -15.75 3.68
C ILE A 7 -8.50 -17.02 2.84
N LEU A 8 -9.55 -17.51 2.17
CA LEU A 8 -9.42 -18.60 1.20
C LEU A 8 -8.63 -18.12 -0.02
N THR A 9 -8.04 -19.05 -0.77
CA THR A 9 -7.46 -18.74 -2.09
C THR A 9 -8.55 -18.21 -3.03
N GLN A 10 -8.17 -17.59 -4.15
CA GLN A 10 -9.12 -17.10 -5.18
C GLN A 10 -10.12 -18.19 -5.63
N LYS A 11 -9.76 -19.48 -5.50
CA LYS A 11 -10.59 -20.64 -5.87
C LYS A 11 -11.45 -21.19 -4.73
N GLY A 12 -11.47 -20.56 -3.55
CA GLY A 12 -12.22 -21.03 -2.39
C GLY A 12 -11.59 -22.23 -1.66
N GLY A 13 -10.33 -22.54 -1.96
CA GLY A 13 -9.56 -23.61 -1.31
C GLY A 13 -8.73 -23.13 -0.12
N PRO A 14 -8.08 -24.06 0.62
CA PRO A 14 -7.12 -23.77 1.68
C PRO A 14 -5.99 -22.85 1.19
N PHE A 15 -5.30 -22.16 2.10
CA PHE A 15 -4.14 -21.30 1.77
C PHE A 15 -3.03 -22.15 1.13
N GLU A 16 -2.99 -22.18 -0.19
CA GLU A 16 -2.05 -22.95 -0.99
C GLU A 16 -1.16 -21.99 -1.78
N LEU A 17 0.12 -22.34 -1.94
CA LEU A 17 1.02 -21.62 -2.82
C LEU A 17 0.47 -21.71 -4.25
N SER A 18 0.43 -20.58 -4.95
CA SER A 18 0.03 -20.56 -6.36
C SER A 18 1.26 -20.74 -7.24
N MET A 19 1.30 -21.81 -8.05
CA MET A 19 2.33 -21.94 -9.08
C MET A 19 2.13 -20.83 -10.14
N LYS A 20 3.17 -20.05 -10.38
CA LYS A 20 3.21 -19.00 -11.41
C LYS A 20 4.23 -19.38 -12.47
N ARG A 21 3.79 -19.32 -13.72
CA ARG A 21 4.66 -19.44 -14.90
C ARG A 21 5.09 -18.05 -15.36
N ARG A 22 6.39 -17.81 -15.42
CA ARG A 22 7.00 -16.55 -15.88
C ARG A 22 8.13 -16.86 -16.85
N VAL A 23 8.63 -15.81 -17.49
CA VAL A 23 9.83 -15.87 -18.32
C VAL A 23 10.91 -15.13 -17.56
N SER A 24 12.09 -15.75 -17.40
CA SER A 24 13.25 -15.14 -16.78
C SER A 24 13.75 -13.96 -17.62
N PHE A 25 14.68 -13.18 -17.07
CA PHE A 25 15.36 -12.15 -17.84
C PHE A 25 16.11 -12.73 -19.05
N GLU A 26 16.58 -13.98 -18.96
CA GLU A 26 17.31 -14.70 -20.02
C GLU A 26 16.38 -15.36 -21.04
N GLY A 27 15.06 -15.20 -20.91
CA GLY A 27 14.07 -15.77 -21.83
C GLY A 27 13.64 -17.20 -21.49
N GLU A 28 14.08 -17.75 -20.36
CA GLU A 28 13.77 -19.13 -19.98
C GLU A 28 12.43 -19.22 -19.24
N PRO A 29 11.59 -20.24 -19.52
CA PRO A 29 10.40 -20.51 -18.73
C PRO A 29 10.76 -20.85 -17.27
N MET A 30 10.10 -20.18 -16.33
CA MET A 30 10.26 -20.41 -14.90
C MET A 30 8.92 -20.72 -14.26
N GLU A 31 8.91 -21.72 -13.37
CA GLU A 31 7.81 -21.99 -12.46
C GLU A 31 8.24 -21.65 -11.04
N TYR A 32 7.47 -20.83 -10.33
CA TYR A 32 7.70 -20.57 -8.91
C TYR A 32 6.41 -20.63 -8.11
N TRP A 33 6.53 -21.06 -6.86
CA TRP A 33 5.42 -21.15 -5.92
C TRP A 33 5.28 -19.84 -5.14
N ALA A 34 4.16 -19.15 -5.33
CA ALA A 34 3.90 -17.84 -4.75
C ALA A 34 2.92 -17.92 -3.56
N ALA A 35 3.28 -17.28 -2.44
CA ALA A 35 2.37 -17.07 -1.31
C ALA A 35 1.55 -15.76 -1.47
N ASP A 36 0.90 -15.57 -2.62
CA ASP A 36 0.30 -14.29 -3.03
C ASP A 36 -1.24 -14.24 -2.94
N SER A 37 -1.87 -15.24 -2.33
CA SER A 37 -3.33 -15.37 -2.24
C SER A 37 -4.00 -14.12 -1.65
N LEU A 38 -3.42 -13.53 -0.59
CA LEU A 38 -3.91 -12.29 0.01
C LEU A 38 -3.79 -11.09 -0.94
N GLN A 39 -2.63 -10.92 -1.57
CA GLN A 39 -2.39 -9.84 -2.53
C GLN A 39 -3.35 -9.95 -3.73
N SER A 40 -3.56 -11.17 -4.23
CA SER A 40 -4.50 -11.46 -5.30
C SER A 40 -5.95 -11.13 -4.91
N TYR A 41 -6.37 -11.50 -3.70
CA TYR A 41 -7.69 -11.16 -3.16
C TYR A 41 -7.91 -9.65 -3.08
N VAL A 42 -6.97 -8.90 -2.48
CA VAL A 42 -7.05 -7.44 -2.36
C VAL A 42 -7.08 -6.77 -3.73
N THR A 43 -6.27 -7.24 -4.69
CA THR A 43 -6.30 -6.75 -6.07
C THR A 43 -7.66 -7.01 -6.74
N GLY A 44 -8.28 -8.16 -6.45
CA GLY A 44 -9.63 -8.47 -6.89
C GLY A 44 -10.68 -7.49 -6.34
N LEU A 45 -10.57 -7.11 -5.06
CA LEU A 45 -11.46 -6.11 -4.45
C LEU A 45 -11.36 -4.75 -5.13
N TYR A 46 -10.14 -4.27 -5.41
CA TYR A 46 -9.93 -3.03 -6.15
C TYR A 46 -10.59 -3.06 -7.53
N ARG A 47 -10.39 -4.14 -8.29
CA ARG A 47 -11.02 -4.31 -9.61
C ARG A 47 -12.54 -4.32 -9.51
N ALA A 48 -13.10 -5.02 -8.53
CA ALA A 48 -14.54 -5.09 -8.30
C ALA A 48 -15.16 -3.74 -7.92
N SER A 49 -14.38 -2.84 -7.30
CA SER A 49 -14.80 -1.47 -7.01
C SER A 49 -14.58 -0.49 -8.17
N GLY A 50 -14.24 -0.98 -9.37
CA GLY A 50 -13.96 -0.14 -10.55
C GLY A 50 -12.57 0.51 -10.55
N LEU A 51 -11.68 0.15 -9.62
CA LEU A 51 -10.31 0.65 -9.57
C LEU A 51 -9.42 -0.28 -10.42
N GLY A 52 -8.83 0.29 -11.48
CA GLY A 52 -8.18 -0.45 -12.56
C GLY A 52 -6.73 -0.84 -12.31
N ALA A 53 -5.98 -0.96 -13.41
CA ALA A 53 -4.56 -1.27 -13.38
C ALA A 53 -3.78 -0.26 -12.51
N GLY A 54 -2.86 -0.76 -11.68
CA GLY A 54 -2.07 0.06 -10.74
C GLY A 54 -2.54 0.01 -9.28
N TYR A 55 -3.78 -0.42 -9.01
CA TYR A 55 -4.26 -0.60 -7.64
C TYR A 55 -3.87 -1.97 -7.07
N SER A 56 -3.29 -1.97 -5.87
CA SER A 56 -2.85 -3.17 -5.16
C SER A 56 -2.89 -2.95 -3.65
N SER A 57 -2.52 -3.97 -2.86
CA SER A 57 -2.32 -3.84 -1.42
C SER A 57 -1.38 -2.69 -1.04
N HIS A 58 -0.37 -2.40 -1.88
CA HIS A 58 0.53 -1.27 -1.69
C HIS A 58 -0.21 0.08 -1.77
N SER A 59 -1.18 0.22 -2.69
CA SER A 59 -2.01 1.42 -2.79
C SER A 59 -2.76 1.71 -1.49
N GLY A 60 -3.30 0.67 -0.85
CA GLY A 60 -3.95 0.78 0.47
C GLY A 60 -2.98 1.26 1.56
N ARG A 61 -1.76 0.72 1.59
CA ARG A 61 -0.68 1.16 2.49
C ARG A 61 -0.34 2.63 2.28
N ARG A 62 -0.21 3.09 1.03
CA ARG A 62 0.04 4.51 0.70
C ARG A 62 -1.08 5.41 1.23
N THR A 63 -2.34 5.04 0.98
CA THR A 63 -3.50 5.79 1.46
C THR A 63 -3.56 5.85 2.99
N PHE A 64 -3.24 4.76 3.68
CA PHE A 64 -3.18 4.73 5.14
C PHE A 64 -2.14 5.73 5.68
N ALA A 65 -0.92 5.70 5.17
CA ALA A 65 0.14 6.63 5.58
C ALA A 65 -0.25 8.09 5.32
N THR A 66 -0.71 8.39 4.11
CA THR A 66 -1.12 9.74 3.69
C THR A 66 -2.22 10.29 4.59
N ARG A 67 -3.22 9.46 4.94
CA ARG A 67 -4.29 9.87 5.85
C ARG A 67 -3.82 10.13 7.27
N LEU A 68 -2.87 9.35 7.80
CA LEU A 68 -2.34 9.61 9.14
C LEU A 68 -1.62 10.97 9.18
N ILE A 69 -0.79 11.26 8.17
CA ILE A 69 -0.10 12.54 8.04
C ILE A 69 -1.10 13.68 7.91
N ALA A 70 -2.10 13.54 7.04
CA ALA A 70 -3.14 14.55 6.87
C ALA A 70 -4.00 14.79 8.12
N ASN A 71 -4.06 13.83 9.05
CA ASN A 71 -4.70 13.97 10.36
C ASN A 71 -3.73 14.45 11.47
N GLY A 72 -2.57 15.01 11.09
CA GLY A 72 -1.61 15.61 12.01
C GLY A 72 -0.81 14.62 12.86
N GLN A 73 -0.76 13.34 12.48
CA GLN A 73 0.11 12.37 13.17
C GLN A 73 1.59 12.64 12.84
N SER A 74 2.47 12.42 13.80
CA SER A 74 3.90 12.59 13.61
C SER A 74 4.48 11.54 12.67
N LEU A 75 5.61 11.85 12.02
CA LEU A 75 6.25 10.93 11.09
C LEU A 75 6.78 9.67 11.79
N GLU A 76 7.22 9.80 13.04
CA GLU A 76 7.65 8.69 13.88
C GLU A 76 6.49 7.72 14.16
N THR A 77 5.30 8.25 14.48
CA THR A 77 4.09 7.43 14.64
C THR A 77 3.76 6.68 13.35
N VAL A 78 3.76 7.38 12.20
CA VAL A 78 3.49 6.76 10.90
C VAL A 78 4.55 5.71 10.56
N GLN A 79 5.82 5.98 10.83
CA GLN A 79 6.93 5.04 10.62
C GLN A 79 6.71 3.73 11.38
N ILE A 80 6.38 3.82 12.67
CA ILE A 80 6.11 2.67 13.53
C ILE A 80 4.93 1.86 12.99
N LEU A 81 3.83 2.54 12.63
CA LEU A 81 2.62 1.90 12.12
C LEU A 81 2.83 1.22 10.75
N LEU A 82 3.74 1.76 9.93
CA LEU A 82 4.14 1.14 8.65
C LEU A 82 5.19 0.04 8.82
N GLY A 83 5.81 -0.09 9.99
CA GLY A 83 6.91 -1.01 10.23
C GLY A 83 8.17 -0.67 9.43
N HIS A 84 8.47 0.62 9.26
CA HIS A 84 9.70 1.07 8.63
C HIS A 84 10.85 1.16 9.64
N SER A 85 12.01 0.62 9.30
CA SER A 85 13.22 0.72 10.14
C SER A 85 13.86 2.12 10.11
N HIS A 86 13.68 2.84 8.99
CA HIS A 86 14.21 4.19 8.78
C HIS A 86 13.11 5.16 8.38
N ILE A 87 13.20 6.39 8.88
CA ILE A 87 12.24 7.46 8.63
C ILE A 87 12.24 7.90 7.16
N ASP A 88 13.36 7.76 6.46
CA ASP A 88 13.52 8.10 5.04
C ASP A 88 12.50 7.40 4.13
N HIS A 89 12.01 6.22 4.55
CA HIS A 89 10.99 5.48 3.81
C HIS A 89 9.57 6.05 3.94
N VAL A 90 9.37 7.05 4.81
CA VAL A 90 8.09 7.76 4.97
C VAL A 90 8.02 9.00 4.05
N ALA A 91 9.16 9.49 3.56
CA ALA A 91 9.24 10.66 2.69
C ALA A 91 8.30 10.61 1.45
N PRO A 92 8.09 9.47 0.77
CA PRO A 92 7.13 9.37 -0.33
C PRO A 92 5.65 9.61 0.04
N TYR A 93 5.32 9.69 1.33
CA TYR A 93 3.96 9.98 1.82
C TYR A 93 3.77 11.44 2.27
N LEU A 94 4.84 12.23 2.25
CA LEU A 94 4.81 13.67 2.49
C LEU A 94 4.33 14.40 1.24
N GLU A 95 3.12 14.10 0.77
CA GLU A 95 2.47 14.93 -0.22
C GLU A 95 1.80 16.08 0.53
N ALA A 96 2.46 17.24 0.60
CA ALA A 96 1.87 18.45 1.15
C ALA A 96 0.85 19.00 0.15
N PRO A 97 -0.46 19.08 0.50
CA PRO A 97 -1.45 19.73 -0.33
C PRO A 97 -0.99 21.16 -0.66
N GLN A 98 -1.23 21.62 -1.89
CA GLN A 98 -0.83 22.96 -2.31
C GLN A 98 -1.42 24.06 -1.41
N ARG A 99 -2.58 23.80 -0.78
CA ARG A 99 -3.18 24.67 0.23
C ARG A 99 -2.28 24.79 1.46
N ASP A 100 -1.88 23.68 2.04
CA ASP A 100 -1.09 23.65 3.27
C ASP A 100 0.29 24.28 3.05
N LEU A 101 0.88 24.12 1.85
CA LEU A 101 2.09 24.85 1.44
C LEU A 101 1.87 26.37 1.37
N ARG A 102 0.71 26.82 0.88
CA ARG A 102 0.37 28.25 0.80
C ARG A 102 0.12 28.86 2.17
N GLU A 103 -0.58 28.13 3.04
CA GLU A 103 -0.80 28.54 4.44
C GLU A 103 0.53 28.66 5.18
N ALA A 104 1.42 27.67 5.07
CA ALA A 104 2.73 27.70 5.69
C ALA A 104 3.60 28.89 5.22
N ILE A 105 3.52 29.28 3.93
CA ILE A 105 4.20 30.47 3.43
C ILE A 105 3.56 31.75 3.94
N ALA A 106 2.23 31.80 4.04
CA ALA A 106 1.50 32.97 4.54
C ALA A 106 1.72 33.24 6.03
N GLU A 107 2.04 32.21 6.82
CA GLU A 107 2.44 32.34 8.23
C GLU A 107 3.89 32.84 8.42
N ILE A 108 4.69 32.93 7.35
CA ILE A 108 6.00 33.58 7.44
C ILE A 108 5.75 35.09 7.57
N ASP A 109 5.77 35.57 8.81
CA ASP A 109 5.90 36.99 9.10
C ASP A 109 7.29 37.45 8.64
N LEU A 110 7.34 38.00 7.43
CA LEU A 110 8.48 38.76 6.92
C LEU A 110 8.45 40.11 7.64
N GLY A 111 8.81 40.12 8.92
CA GLY A 111 8.79 41.32 9.74
C GLY A 111 9.48 42.51 9.04
N GLU A 112 8.92 43.70 9.24
CA GLU A 112 9.57 44.99 8.90
C GLU A 112 10.83 45.23 9.74
#